data_AF-A0A0R3QP02-F1
#
_entry.id   AF-A0A0R3QP02-F1
#
_cell.length_a   1.000
_cell.length_b   1.000
_cell.length_c   1.000
_cell.angle_alpha   90.00
_cell.angle_beta   90.00
_cell.angle_gamma   90.00
#
_symmetry.space_group_name_H-M   'P 1'
#
loop_
_entity.id
_entity.type
_entity.pdbx_description
1 polymer ?
#
loop_
_entity_poly.entity_id
_entity_poly.type
_entity_poly.pdbx_seq_one_letter_code
_entity_poly.pdbx_strand_id
1 'polypeptide(L)'
;MVQHFVFDHFTNDRQFFRGSIVKHRYFRLAKPRSEMTQEELAAKEQEEFNVGPLSVLTQSVKNNAQVLINCRNNKKLLGRVKAFDRHCNMVLENVKEMWTELPKTGKGKKKAKPVAKDRFITKMFLRGDSVIIILKNPAVAVSEST
;
A
#
# COMPACT_ATOMS: atom_id res chain seq x y z
N MET A 1 48.09 -39.55 -5.90
CA MET A 1 47.72 -39.75 -7.32
C MET A 1 46.20 -39.64 -7.39
N VAL A 2 45.72 -38.63 -8.11
CA VAL A 2 44.30 -38.22 -8.16
C VAL A 2 43.64 -38.91 -9.36
N GLN A 3 42.40 -39.37 -9.21
CA GLN A 3 41.40 -39.56 -10.28
C GLN A 3 40.09 -39.97 -9.58
N HIS A 4 39.13 -39.06 -9.35
CA HIS A 4 38.09 -38.64 -10.30
C HIS A 4 37.56 -39.75 -11.20
N PHE A 5 36.33 -40.17 -10.93
CA PHE A 5 35.37 -40.59 -11.94
C PHE A 5 34.02 -39.89 -11.66
N VAL A 6 33.46 -39.33 -12.73
CA VAL A 6 32.19 -38.59 -12.83
C VAL A 6 31.27 -39.43 -13.72
N PHE A 7 29.96 -39.12 -13.66
CA PHE A 7 28.80 -39.65 -14.41
C PHE A 7 28.17 -40.91 -13.80
N ASP A 8 26.87 -40.93 -13.52
CA ASP A 8 25.83 -40.75 -14.54
C ASP A 8 24.56 -40.01 -14.08
N HIS A 9 23.97 -39.25 -15.01
CA HIS A 9 22.59 -38.80 -14.95
C HIS A 9 21.74 -39.97 -15.46
N PHE A 10 20.94 -40.58 -14.59
CA PHE A 10 19.86 -41.45 -15.05
C PHE A 10 18.51 -41.04 -14.46
N THR A 11 17.60 -40.95 -15.40
CA THR A 11 16.18 -40.65 -15.34
C THR A 11 15.43 -41.42 -14.25
N ASN A 12 14.53 -40.70 -13.58
CA ASN A 12 13.14 -41.09 -13.33
C ASN A 12 12.89 -42.60 -13.13
N ASP A 13 12.75 -43.07 -11.89
CA ASP A 13 11.69 -44.03 -11.59
C ASP A 13 11.40 -44.18 -10.10
N ARG A 14 10.11 -44.44 -9.85
CA ARG A 14 9.46 -44.61 -8.56
C ARG A 14 10.17 -45.67 -7.73
N GLN A 15 10.55 -45.33 -6.49
CA GLN A 15 10.65 -46.33 -5.43
C GLN A 15 9.65 -46.03 -4.31
N PHE A 16 8.71 -46.94 -4.23
CA PHE A 16 7.62 -47.05 -3.28
C PHE A 16 8.20 -47.50 -1.94
N PHE A 17 8.31 -46.60 -0.95
CA PHE A 17 8.58 -47.01 0.43
C PHE A 17 7.30 -46.88 1.26
N ARG A 18 6.77 -48.05 1.63
CA ARG A 18 5.76 -48.24 2.68
C ARG A 18 6.36 -47.81 4.02
N GLY A 19 5.70 -46.89 4.73
CA GLY A 19 6.03 -46.57 6.11
C GLY A 19 5.36 -45.30 6.59
N SER A 20 4.32 -45.47 7.42
CA SER A 20 3.65 -44.40 8.17
C SER A 20 4.61 -43.69 9.13
N ILE A 21 4.27 -42.44 9.52
CA ILE A 21 4.98 -41.52 10.46
C ILE A 21 5.91 -40.57 9.66
N VAL A 22 5.62 -39.30 9.36
CA VAL A 22 5.09 -38.19 10.16
C VAL A 22 4.41 -37.17 9.20
N LYS A 23 3.14 -36.82 9.44
CA LYS A 23 2.45 -35.66 8.81
C LYS A 23 2.97 -34.33 9.39
N HIS A 24 4.27 -34.06 9.31
CA HIS A 24 4.82 -32.77 9.73
C HIS A 24 4.91 -31.83 8.54
N ARG A 25 3.99 -30.85 8.56
CA ARG A 25 4.00 -29.61 7.79
C ARG A 25 3.64 -29.76 6.32
N TYR A 26 2.34 -29.96 6.08
CA TYR A 26 1.70 -29.21 5.01
C TYR A 26 1.91 -27.72 5.30
N PHE A 27 2.96 -27.15 4.73
CA PHE A 27 2.97 -25.73 4.42
C PHE A 27 1.71 -25.51 3.59
N ARG A 28 0.73 -24.81 4.16
CA ARG A 28 -0.59 -24.59 3.57
C ARG A 28 -0.34 -23.99 2.19
N LEU A 29 -0.41 -24.80 1.13
CA LEU A 29 -0.42 -24.35 -0.25
C LEU A 29 -1.70 -23.55 -0.39
N ALA A 30 -1.62 -22.26 -0.08
CA ALA A 30 -2.73 -21.35 -0.33
C ALA A 30 -3.05 -21.47 -1.82
N LYS A 31 -4.33 -21.75 -2.14
CA LYS A 31 -4.78 -21.85 -3.53
C LYS A 31 -4.27 -20.64 -4.32
N PRO A 32 -3.68 -20.84 -5.51
CA PRO A 32 -3.24 -19.71 -6.33
C PRO A 32 -4.46 -18.83 -6.66
N ARG A 33 -4.24 -17.51 -6.77
CA ARG A 33 -5.33 -16.54 -7.04
C ARG A 33 -6.14 -16.87 -8.31
N SER A 34 -5.55 -17.59 -9.26
CA SER A 34 -6.18 -18.02 -10.52
C SER A 34 -7.25 -19.09 -10.36
N GLU A 35 -7.23 -19.87 -9.28
CA GLU A 35 -8.13 -21.02 -9.05
C GLU A 35 -9.20 -20.72 -7.98
N MET A 36 -9.24 -19.50 -7.50
CA MET A 36 -10.11 -19.05 -6.41
C MET A 36 -11.42 -18.49 -6.97
N THR A 37 -12.55 -18.74 -6.31
CA THR A 37 -13.82 -18.14 -6.72
C THR A 37 -13.82 -16.63 -6.48
N GLN A 38 -14.72 -15.88 -7.12
CA GLN A 38 -14.81 -14.43 -6.93
C GLN A 38 -15.08 -14.04 -5.47
N GLU A 39 -15.91 -14.83 -4.77
CA GLU A 39 -16.25 -14.62 -3.36
C GLU A 39 -15.03 -14.87 -2.46
N GLU A 40 -14.28 -15.96 -2.69
CA GLU A 40 -13.06 -16.26 -1.97
C GLU A 40 -11.99 -15.17 -2.20
N LEU A 41 -11.87 -14.65 -3.44
CA LEU A 41 -10.96 -13.56 -3.80
C LEU A 41 -11.30 -12.26 -3.05
N ALA A 42 -12.58 -11.89 -3.02
CA ALA A 42 -13.05 -10.70 -2.32
C ALA A 42 -12.85 -10.81 -0.80
N ALA A 43 -13.14 -11.99 -0.22
CA ALA A 43 -12.91 -12.25 1.20
C ALA A 43 -11.42 -12.13 1.56
N LYS A 44 -10.54 -12.69 0.73
CA LYS A 44 -9.09 -12.59 0.91
C LYS A 44 -8.59 -11.15 0.78
N GLU A 45 -9.09 -10.39 -0.20
CA GLU A 45 -8.76 -8.98 -0.35
C GLU A 45 -9.22 -8.15 0.86
N GLN A 46 -10.41 -8.43 1.38
CA GLN A 46 -10.91 -7.78 2.58
C GLN A 46 -10.09 -8.10 3.83
N GLU A 47 -9.61 -9.34 3.97
CA GLU A 47 -8.69 -9.75 5.03
C GLU A 47 -7.34 -9.03 4.89
N GLU A 48 -6.79 -8.98 3.68
CA GLU A 48 -5.54 -8.25 3.36
C GLU A 48 -5.67 -6.75 3.69
N PHE A 49 -6.83 -6.13 3.48
CA PHE A 49 -7.09 -4.75 3.89
C PHE A 49 -7.23 -4.54 5.39
N ASN A 50 -7.61 -5.56 6.16
CA ASN A 50 -7.79 -5.44 7.60
C ASN A 50 -6.49 -5.67 8.38
N VAL A 51 -5.66 -6.61 7.93
CA VAL A 51 -4.43 -7.04 8.64
C VAL A 51 -3.16 -6.49 7.98
N GLY A 52 -3.23 -6.12 6.69
CA GLY A 52 -2.07 -5.67 5.92
C GLY A 52 -1.69 -4.20 6.09
N PRO A 53 -0.72 -3.70 5.30
CA PRO A 53 -0.26 -2.31 5.36
C PRO A 53 -1.35 -1.29 5.00
N LEU A 54 -2.36 -1.68 4.23
CA LEU A 54 -3.52 -0.82 3.89
C LEU A 54 -4.54 -0.70 5.03
N SER A 55 -4.36 -1.42 6.14
CA SER A 55 -5.21 -1.31 7.34
C SER A 55 -5.28 0.10 7.90
N VAL A 56 -4.22 0.91 7.71
CA VAL A 56 -4.22 2.33 8.06
C VAL A 56 -5.31 3.12 7.32
N LEU A 57 -5.55 2.80 6.04
CA LEU A 57 -6.62 3.41 5.24
C LEU A 57 -7.99 2.89 5.66
N THR A 58 -8.11 1.58 5.92
CA THR A 58 -9.34 0.97 6.46
C THR A 58 -9.78 1.65 7.74
N GLN A 59 -8.87 1.84 8.69
CA GLN A 59 -9.16 2.56 9.94
C GLN A 59 -9.47 4.04 9.70
N SER A 60 -8.81 4.67 8.72
CA SER A 60 -9.05 6.08 8.41
C SER A 60 -10.44 6.32 7.81
N VAL A 61 -10.94 5.41 6.98
CA VAL A 61 -12.32 5.46 6.47
C VAL A 61 -13.32 5.22 7.61
N LYS A 62 -13.13 4.16 8.40
CA LYS A 62 -14.03 3.80 9.51
C LYS A 62 -14.17 4.91 10.54
N ASN A 63 -13.06 5.51 10.96
CA ASN A 63 -13.05 6.55 11.98
C ASN A 63 -13.24 7.96 11.36
N ASN A 64 -13.49 8.04 10.05
CA ASN A 64 -13.50 9.29 9.30
C ASN A 64 -12.27 10.16 9.61
N ALA A 65 -11.10 9.54 9.86
CA ALA A 65 -9.91 10.22 10.34
C ALA A 65 -9.25 11.04 9.22
N GLN A 66 -8.58 12.12 9.61
CA GLN A 66 -7.81 12.92 8.66
C GLN A 66 -6.48 12.22 8.33
N VAL A 67 -6.10 12.26 7.06
CA VAL A 67 -4.83 11.73 6.57
C VAL A 67 -4.04 12.82 5.85
N LEU A 68 -2.72 12.75 5.98
CA LEU A 68 -1.78 13.52 5.20
C LEU A 68 -1.17 12.61 4.13
N ILE A 69 -1.33 12.97 2.86
CA ILE A 69 -0.83 12.23 1.71
C ILE A 69 0.25 13.09 1.04
N ASN A 70 1.43 12.51 0.83
CA ASN A 70 2.49 13.14 0.05
C ASN A 70 2.46 12.59 -1.39
N CYS A 71 2.32 13.48 -2.36
CA CYS A 71 2.20 13.12 -3.77
C CYS A 71 3.54 13.27 -4.52
N ARG A 72 3.69 12.55 -5.63
CA ARG A 72 4.89 12.55 -6.49
C ARG A 72 5.22 13.91 -7.10
N ASN A 73 4.22 14.77 -7.28
CA ASN A 73 4.40 16.15 -7.74
C ASN A 73 4.83 17.13 -6.64
N ASN A 74 5.31 16.63 -5.50
CA ASN A 74 5.73 17.40 -4.32
C ASN A 74 4.60 18.28 -3.74
N LYS A 75 3.35 17.91 -3.99
CA LYS A 75 2.18 18.48 -3.31
C LYS A 75 1.77 17.59 -2.16
N LYS A 76 1.23 18.21 -1.10
CA LYS A 76 0.70 17.51 0.07
C LYS A 76 -0.81 17.69 0.10
N LEU A 77 -1.54 16.60 0.33
CA LEU A 77 -2.98 16.61 0.48
C LEU A 77 -3.31 16.28 1.93
N LEU A 78 -4.06 17.15 2.59
CA LEU A 78 -4.65 16.88 3.90
C LEU A 78 -6.16 16.73 3.71
N GLY A 79 -6.73 15.56 4.01
CA GLY A 79 -8.14 15.30 3.74
C GLY A 79 -8.67 14.07 4.47
N ARG A 80 -9.91 13.68 4.19
CA ARG A 80 -10.53 12.47 4.74
C ARG A 80 -10.81 11.48 3.63
N VAL A 81 -10.43 10.22 3.82
CA VAL A 81 -10.66 9.15 2.85
C VAL A 81 -12.09 8.64 3.01
N LYS A 82 -12.83 8.53 1.91
CA LYS A 82 -14.18 7.94 1.88
C LYS A 82 -14.17 6.52 1.34
N ALA A 83 -13.32 6.26 0.34
CA ALA A 83 -13.13 4.95 -0.25
C ALA A 83 -11.69 4.83 -0.76
N PHE A 84 -11.18 3.61 -0.83
CA PHE A 84 -9.90 3.28 -1.45
C PHE A 84 -9.96 1.90 -2.10
N ASP A 85 -8.97 1.58 -2.93
CA ASP A 85 -8.80 0.26 -3.53
C ASP A 85 -7.38 -0.30 -3.32
N ARG A 86 -7.13 -1.52 -3.84
CA ARG A 86 -5.81 -2.17 -3.78
C ARG A 86 -4.68 -1.44 -4.51
N HIS A 87 -5.01 -0.55 -5.44
CA HIS A 87 -4.04 0.26 -6.16
C HIS A 87 -3.75 1.58 -5.44
N CYS A 88 -4.32 1.78 -4.26
CA CYS A 88 -4.30 3.05 -3.52
C CYS A 88 -4.98 4.19 -4.28
N ASN A 89 -5.88 3.92 -5.22
CA ASN A 89 -6.80 4.94 -5.68
C ASN A 89 -7.73 5.31 -4.52
N MET A 90 -8.04 6.59 -4.36
CA MET A 90 -8.79 7.10 -3.22
C MET A 90 -9.84 8.11 -3.64
N VAL A 91 -11.00 8.03 -3.00
CA VAL A 91 -12.00 9.10 -2.99
C VAL A 91 -11.80 9.89 -1.71
N LEU A 92 -11.52 11.18 -1.85
CA LEU A 92 -11.21 12.09 -0.74
C LEU A 92 -12.27 13.18 -0.64
N GLU A 93 -12.54 13.62 0.59
CA GLU A 93 -13.39 14.77 0.89
C GLU A 93 -12.69 15.79 1.77
N ASN A 94 -13.12 17.05 1.67
CA ASN A 94 -12.59 18.18 2.43
C ASN A 94 -11.06 18.28 2.33
N VAL A 95 -10.57 18.24 1.09
CA VAL A 95 -9.14 18.17 0.79
C VAL A 95 -8.54 19.57 0.77
N LYS A 96 -7.51 19.76 1.57
CA LYS A 96 -6.60 20.90 1.48
C LYS A 96 -5.33 20.46 0.76
N GLU A 97 -5.15 20.91 -0.48
CA GLU A 97 -3.90 20.72 -1.22
C GLU A 97 -2.95 21.86 -0.88
N MET A 98 -1.70 21.53 -0.56
CA MET A 98 -0.65 22.46 -0.16
C MET A 98 0.59 22.24 -1.02
N TRP A 99 1.17 23.32 -1.54
CA TRP A 99 2.43 23.30 -2.29
C TRP A 99 3.22 24.58 -2.05
N THR A 100 4.49 24.55 -2.44
CA THR A 100 5.38 25.70 -2.33
C THR A 100 5.76 26.14 -3.75
N GLU A 101 5.50 27.41 -4.06
CA GLU A 101 5.96 28.03 -5.30
C GLU A 101 7.30 28.72 -5.04
N LEU A 102 8.23 28.52 -5.97
CA LEU A 102 9.50 29.25 -6.01
C LEU A 102 9.35 30.34 -7.08
N PRO A 103 9.19 31.61 -6.69
CA PRO A 103 9.04 32.68 -7.66
C PRO A 103 10.28 32.73 -8.56
N LYS A 104 10.08 32.74 -9.87
CA LYS A 104 11.18 32.94 -10.82
C LYS A 104 11.60 34.41 -10.75
N THR A 105 12.67 34.70 -10.03
CA THR A 105 13.30 36.03 -10.07
C THR A 105 14.05 36.20 -11.39
N GLY A 106 14.00 37.42 -11.95
CA GLY A 106 14.77 37.78 -13.15
C GLY A 106 16.27 37.56 -12.96
N LYS A 107 16.98 37.36 -14.08
CA LYS A 107 18.44 37.11 -14.12
C LYS A 107 19.17 38.14 -13.24
N GLY A 108 19.97 37.65 -12.29
CA GLY A 108 20.82 38.48 -11.40
C GLY A 108 20.22 38.84 -10.03
N LYS A 109 18.94 38.54 -9.75
CA LYS A 109 18.35 38.77 -8.42
C LYS A 109 18.43 37.51 -7.54
N LYS A 110 18.72 37.69 -6.24
CA LYS A 110 18.74 36.59 -5.24
C LYS A 110 17.48 35.72 -5.36
N LYS A 111 17.62 34.40 -5.18
CA LYS A 111 16.49 33.45 -5.22
C LYS A 111 15.38 33.95 -4.30
N ALA A 112 14.17 34.10 -4.84
CA ALA A 112 13.03 34.57 -4.04
C ALA A 112 12.67 33.55 -2.95
N LYS A 113 12.09 34.05 -1.86
CA LYS A 113 11.64 33.21 -0.75
C LYS A 113 10.55 32.25 -1.26
N PRO A 114 10.58 30.97 -0.87
CA PRO A 114 9.51 30.04 -1.20
C PRO A 114 8.19 30.52 -0.61
N VAL A 115 7.12 30.53 -1.43
CA VAL A 115 5.78 30.99 -1.02
C VAL A 115 4.87 29.77 -0.87
N ALA A 116 4.34 29.57 0.33
CA ALA A 116 3.35 28.52 0.57
C ALA A 116 2.00 28.92 -0.06
N LYS A 117 1.42 27.98 -0.80
CA LYS A 117 0.10 28.09 -1.42
C LYS A 117 -0.77 26.92 -0.96
N ASP A 118 -2.05 27.19 -0.80
CA ASP A 118 -3.04 26.15 -0.58
C ASP A 118 -4.29 26.37 -1.45
N ARG A 119 -5.02 25.29 -1.67
CA ARG A 119 -6.37 25.32 -2.24
C ARG A 119 -7.25 24.31 -1.54
N PHE A 120 -8.54 24.62 -1.44
CA PHE A 120 -9.55 23.74 -0.89
C PHE A 120 -10.36 23.06 -2.00
N ILE A 121 -10.59 21.75 -1.86
CA ILE A 121 -11.32 20.93 -2.80
C ILE A 121 -12.29 20.05 -2.02
N THR A 122 -13.59 20.23 -2.25
CA THR A 122 -14.64 19.56 -1.47
C THR A 122 -14.65 18.06 -1.68
N LYS A 123 -14.51 17.60 -2.94
CA LYS A 123 -14.46 16.19 -3.33
C LYS A 123 -13.37 16.00 -4.38
N MET A 124 -12.55 14.97 -4.23
CA MET A 124 -11.44 14.67 -5.13
C MET A 124 -11.30 13.17 -5.33
N PHE A 125 -11.07 12.74 -6.57
CA PHE A 125 -10.54 11.42 -6.86
C PHE A 125 -9.01 11.51 -7.03
N LEU A 126 -8.27 10.73 -6.26
CA LEU A 126 -6.82 10.63 -6.32
C LEU A 126 -6.41 9.26 -6.85
N ARG A 127 -5.56 9.24 -7.87
CA ARG A 127 -4.98 8.01 -8.42
C ARG A 127 -3.78 7.54 -7.59
N GLY A 128 -3.68 6.24 -7.35
CA GLY A 128 -2.67 5.64 -6.49
C GLY A 128 -1.23 5.77 -6.99
N ASP A 129 -1.01 5.86 -8.31
CA ASP A 129 0.31 6.10 -8.92
C ASP A 129 0.96 7.41 -8.44
N SER A 130 0.14 8.38 -8.00
CA SER A 130 0.61 9.68 -7.52
C SER A 130 1.00 9.67 -6.04
N VAL A 131 0.64 8.63 -5.28
CA VAL A 131 0.85 8.56 -3.83
C VAL A 131 2.25 8.03 -3.52
N ILE A 132 2.95 8.69 -2.61
CA ILE A 132 4.24 8.20 -2.10
C ILE A 132 4.07 7.66 -0.67
N ILE A 133 3.55 8.49 0.22
CA ILE A 133 3.40 8.17 1.65
C ILE A 133 2.03 8.66 2.12
N ILE A 134 1.42 7.87 3.02
CA ILE A 134 0.17 8.19 3.70
C ILE A 134 0.44 8.15 5.20
N LEU A 135 0.07 9.22 5.89
CA LEU A 135 0.18 9.34 7.35
C LEU A 135 -1.20 9.59 7.94
N LYS A 136 -1.61 8.75 8.89
CA LYS A 136 -2.83 8.96 9.68
C LYS A 136 -2.57 10.04 10.73
N ASN A 137 -3.47 11.01 10.84
CA ASN A 137 -3.37 12.05 11.88
C ASN A 137 -3.65 11.42 13.26
N PRO A 138 -2.70 11.48 14.22
CA PRO A 138 -2.90 10.93 15.57
C PRO A 138 -3.93 11.71 16.39
N ALA A 139 -4.20 12.98 16.05
CA ALA A 139 -5.03 13.88 16.85
C ALA A 139 -6.52 13.49 16.95
N VAL A 140 -7.00 12.54 16.13
CA VAL A 140 -8.39 12.05 16.23
C VAL A 140 -8.62 11.26 17.52
N ALA A 141 -7.56 10.71 18.14
CA ALA A 141 -7.68 10.04 19.43
C ALA A 141 -7.99 11.00 20.60
N VAL A 142 -7.89 12.31 20.41
CA VAL A 142 -7.96 13.31 21.50
C VAL A 142 -9.30 14.08 21.51
N SER A 143 -10.12 13.99 20.47
CA SER A 143 -11.37 14.78 20.35
C SER A 143 -12.64 14.07 20.81
N GLU A 144 -12.56 12.81 21.26
CA GLU A 144 -13.72 12.07 21.80
C GLU A 144 -13.85 12.19 23.33
N SER A 145 -13.03 13.02 23.98
CA SER A 145 -13.00 13.17 25.45
C SER A 145 -13.27 14.60 25.94
N THR A 146 -14.11 15.38 25.26
CA THR A 146 -14.57 16.70 25.73
C THR A 146 -16.04 16.90 25.41
#